data_AF-A0A3E0KD61-F1
#
_entry.id   AF-A0A3E0KD61-F1
#
_cell.length_a   1.000
_cell.length_b   1.000
_cell.length_c   1.000
_cell.angle_alpha   90.00
_cell.angle_beta   90.00
_cell.angle_gamma   90.00
#
_symmetry.space_group_name_H-M   'P 1'
#
loop_
_entity.id
_entity.type
_entity.pdbx_description
1 polymer ?
#
loop_
_entity_poly.entity_id
_entity_poly.type
_entity_poly.pdbx_seq_one_letter_code
_entity_poly.pdbx_strand_id
1 'polypeptide(L)'
;MNAGPAARGGRKERTPVLSIRKQWRLPAAVLALIAVLAAWAPAAGATSLWSEGDSLFSDRKARRVGDLVTIIIVERAQATQSTATQAGQDAALQLGPISLADIVPVIPPISASGSDSNAARGSTTRGGSLNARMTAQVVDVLPNGNLLIEGRQTIIVNEEEQIIVVSGIVRPQDIAPDNTVLSTFIADATITYSGTGPIAEKQKPGLLTRLLNWLF
;
A
#
# COMPACT_ATOMS: atom_id res chain seq x y z
N MET A 1 -27.91 96.18 83.88
CA MET A 1 -27.17 95.18 83.07
C MET A 1 -28.21 94.14 82.67
N ASN A 2 -28.53 93.79 81.42
CA ASN A 2 -27.78 93.79 80.19
C ASN A 2 -28.77 93.87 78.99
N ALA A 3 -28.30 94.34 77.85
CA ALA A 3 -29.02 94.58 76.60
C ALA A 3 -29.04 93.35 75.67
N GLY A 4 -29.94 93.36 74.68
CA GLY A 4 -29.70 92.74 73.36
C GLY A 4 -30.51 91.48 72.97
N PRO A 5 -30.62 91.16 71.66
CA PRO A 5 -31.92 91.20 70.97
C PRO A 5 -32.26 90.02 70.01
N ALA A 6 -33.50 90.07 69.49
CA ALA A 6 -33.99 89.77 68.13
C ALA A 6 -33.38 88.66 67.22
N ALA A 7 -34.27 87.71 66.87
CA ALA A 7 -34.60 87.20 65.53
C ALA A 7 -33.51 86.95 64.46
N ARG A 8 -33.45 85.71 63.94
CA ARG A 8 -33.56 85.46 62.48
C ARG A 8 -33.66 83.98 62.13
N GLY A 9 -34.62 83.65 61.25
CA GLY A 9 -34.73 82.35 60.60
C GLY A 9 -33.58 82.09 59.62
N GLY A 10 -32.96 80.93 59.74
CA GLY A 10 -31.98 80.40 58.80
C GLY A 10 -32.67 79.53 57.74
N ARG A 11 -32.68 80.03 56.51
CA ARG A 11 -33.14 79.35 55.29
C ARG A 11 -32.22 78.16 55.00
N LYS A 12 -32.77 76.96 54.77
CA LYS A 12 -32.00 75.79 54.32
C LYS A 12 -31.50 76.04 52.89
N GLU A 13 -30.20 76.28 52.74
CA GLU A 13 -29.56 76.29 51.42
C GLU A 13 -29.38 74.85 50.92
N ARG A 14 -30.04 74.52 49.81
CA ARG A 14 -29.80 73.29 49.05
C ARG A 14 -28.66 73.57 48.08
N THR A 15 -27.48 73.02 48.33
CA THR A 15 -26.38 73.03 47.36
C THR A 15 -26.74 72.12 46.17
N PRO A 16 -26.71 72.59 44.91
CA PRO A 16 -26.89 71.72 43.77
C PRO A 16 -25.60 70.90 43.54
N VAL A 17 -25.73 69.57 43.52
CA VAL A 17 -24.63 68.67 43.11
C VAL A 17 -24.59 68.70 41.59
N LEU A 18 -23.58 69.38 41.02
CA LEU A 18 -23.38 69.47 39.58
C LEU A 18 -22.82 68.12 39.07
N SER A 19 -23.66 67.27 38.48
CA SER A 19 -23.21 66.04 37.83
C SER A 19 -22.62 66.36 36.45
N ILE A 20 -21.30 66.49 36.36
CA ILE A 20 -20.61 66.64 35.07
C ILE A 20 -20.47 65.25 34.44
N ARG A 21 -21.43 64.86 33.59
CA ARG A 21 -21.23 63.75 32.66
C ARG A 21 -20.31 64.23 31.54
N LYS A 22 -19.02 63.96 31.66
CA LYS A 22 -18.01 64.25 30.63
C LYS A 22 -18.28 63.38 29.40
N GLN A 23 -19.08 63.88 28.47
CA GLN A 23 -19.36 63.24 27.18
C GLN A 23 -18.15 63.39 26.26
N TRP A 24 -17.32 62.35 26.15
CA TRP A 24 -16.28 62.27 25.14
C TRP A 24 -16.92 62.00 23.79
N ARG A 25 -17.28 63.06 23.06
CA ARG A 25 -17.75 62.96 21.67
C ARG A 25 -16.55 63.19 20.77
N LEU A 26 -15.97 62.12 20.23
CA LEU A 26 -14.94 62.24 19.21
C LEU A 26 -15.56 62.82 17.93
N PRO A 27 -14.89 63.75 17.24
CA PRO A 27 -15.40 64.31 16.00
C PRO A 27 -15.45 63.23 14.91
N ALA A 28 -16.45 63.31 14.02
CA ALA A 28 -16.66 62.33 12.95
C ALA A 28 -15.42 62.16 12.04
N ALA A 29 -14.62 63.22 11.87
CA ALA A 29 -13.36 63.18 11.13
C ALA A 29 -12.31 62.25 11.77
N VAL A 30 -12.26 62.17 13.11
CA VAL A 30 -11.36 61.28 13.84
C VAL A 30 -11.80 59.83 13.68
N LEU A 31 -13.10 59.58 13.71
CA LEU A 31 -13.65 58.24 13.45
C LEU A 31 -13.39 57.80 12.00
N ALA A 32 -13.53 58.71 11.03
CA ALA A 32 -13.23 58.43 9.62
C ALA A 32 -11.74 58.14 9.40
N LEU A 33 -10.85 58.90 10.05
CA LEU A 33 -9.40 58.67 9.98
C LEU A 33 -9.00 57.31 10.56
N ILE A 34 -9.60 56.92 11.70
CA ILE A 34 -9.38 55.61 12.32
C ILE A 34 -9.88 54.48 11.41
N ALA A 35 -11.03 54.66 10.76
CA ALA A 35 -11.57 53.66 9.83
C ALA A 35 -10.69 53.46 8.59
N VAL A 36 -10.14 54.55 8.04
CA VAL A 36 -9.18 54.48 6.92
C VAL A 36 -7.89 53.77 7.36
N LEU A 37 -7.35 54.09 8.53
CA LEU A 37 -6.18 53.40 9.09
C LEU A 37 -6.42 51.90 9.32
N ALA A 38 -7.61 51.53 9.80
CA ALA A 38 -7.97 50.13 10.03
C ALA A 38 -8.14 49.34 8.72
N ALA A 39 -8.62 49.97 7.65
CA ALA A 39 -8.77 49.32 6.34
C ALA A 39 -7.44 48.98 5.66
N TRP A 40 -6.35 49.65 6.06
CA TRP A 40 -4.98 49.43 5.55
C TRP A 40 -4.15 48.57 6.50
N ALA A 41 -4.73 48.10 7.60
CA ALA A 41 -4.05 47.18 8.51
C ALA A 41 -3.88 45.83 7.82
N PRO A 42 -2.66 45.26 7.78
CA PRO A 42 -2.47 43.90 7.29
C PRO A 42 -3.34 42.96 8.14
N ALA A 43 -4.10 42.08 7.48
CA ALA A 43 -4.83 41.03 8.16
C ALA A 43 -3.81 40.14 8.88
N ALA A 44 -3.70 40.29 10.20
CA ALA A 44 -2.87 39.45 11.03
C ALA A 44 -3.51 38.05 11.10
N GLY A 45 -3.19 37.20 10.13
CA GLY A 45 -3.43 35.77 10.23
C GLY A 45 -2.47 35.19 11.26
N ALA A 46 -3.00 34.54 12.29
CA ALA A 46 -2.18 33.76 13.21
C ALA A 46 -1.61 32.55 12.46
N THR A 47 -0.42 32.70 11.87
CA THR A 47 0.33 31.56 11.35
C THR A 47 0.93 30.80 12.53
N SER A 48 0.65 29.50 12.58
CA SER A 48 1.25 28.63 13.59
C SER A 48 2.77 28.64 13.45
N LEU A 49 3.47 29.02 14.52
CA LEU A 49 4.93 28.84 14.63
C LEU A 49 5.31 27.39 14.94
N TRP A 50 4.32 26.54 15.25
CA TRP A 50 4.49 25.09 15.29
C TRP A 50 4.52 24.59 13.85
N SER A 51 5.73 24.58 13.29
CA SER A 51 6.06 23.72 12.17
C SER A 51 6.15 22.31 12.71
N GLU A 52 5.37 21.40 12.15
CA GLU A 52 5.48 19.95 12.33
C GLU A 52 6.74 19.40 11.63
N GLY A 53 7.84 20.16 11.76
CA GLY A 53 9.16 19.84 11.28
C GLY A 53 9.81 18.86 12.23
N ASP A 54 10.43 17.82 11.66
CA ASP A 54 11.19 16.77 12.32
C ASP A 54 11.82 17.26 13.63
N SER A 55 11.29 16.79 14.76
CA SER A 55 11.95 16.95 16.05
C SER A 55 13.38 16.45 15.94
N LEU A 56 14.35 17.19 16.48
CA LEU A 56 15.76 16.77 16.52
C LEU A 56 15.97 15.41 17.22
N PHE A 57 14.95 14.95 17.94
CA PHE A 57 14.91 13.67 18.66
C PHE A 57 13.92 12.67 18.06
N SER A 58 13.22 13.03 16.97
CA SER A 58 12.34 12.10 16.26
C SER A 58 13.14 11.32 15.24
N ASP A 59 12.91 10.01 15.21
CA ASP A 59 13.42 9.16 14.17
C ASP A 59 12.83 9.58 12.80
N ARG A 60 13.71 9.80 11.81
CA ARG A 60 13.35 10.32 10.48
C ARG A 60 12.83 9.18 9.62
N LYS A 61 11.63 8.72 9.96
CA LYS A 61 10.93 7.64 9.28
C LYS A 61 9.82 8.18 8.39
N ALA A 62 9.57 7.50 7.29
CA ALA A 62 8.40 7.71 6.45
C ALA A 62 7.11 7.58 7.28
N ARG A 63 6.26 8.61 7.21
CA ARG A 63 4.98 8.69 7.93
C ARG A 63 3.89 9.41 7.13
N ARG A 64 4.26 10.12 6.07
CA ARG A 64 3.36 10.96 5.29
C ARG A 64 3.28 10.44 3.86
N VAL A 65 2.16 10.75 3.21
CA VAL A 65 2.01 10.53 1.77
C VAL A 65 3.13 11.27 1.04
N GLY A 66 3.78 10.58 0.11
CA GLY A 66 4.90 11.08 -0.65
C GLY A 66 6.27 10.71 -0.10
N ASP A 67 6.37 10.22 1.14
CA ASP A 67 7.64 9.77 1.71
C ASP A 67 8.17 8.53 0.98
N LEU A 68 9.50 8.37 0.96
CA LEU A 68 10.17 7.26 0.31
C LEU A 68 10.61 6.21 1.33
N VAL A 69 10.37 4.95 1.01
CA VAL A 69 10.77 3.79 1.81
C VAL A 69 11.57 2.85 0.92
N THR A 70 12.71 2.40 1.42
CA THR A 70 13.52 1.41 0.73
C THR A 70 13.10 0.00 1.14
N ILE A 71 12.63 -0.77 0.17
CA ILE A 71 12.22 -2.16 0.36
C ILE A 71 13.39 -3.07 0.05
N ILE A 72 13.68 -3.99 0.98
CA ILE A 72 14.61 -5.10 0.79
C ILE A 72 13.77 -6.35 0.55
N ILE A 73 13.77 -6.80 -0.70
CA ILE A 73 13.01 -7.96 -1.17
C ILE A 73 13.85 -9.20 -0.97
N VAL A 74 13.36 -10.13 -0.15
CA VAL A 74 14.00 -11.43 0.12
C VAL A 74 12.94 -12.52 0.01
N GLU A 75 12.63 -12.92 -1.22
CA GLU A 75 11.58 -13.91 -1.51
C GLU A 75 12.16 -15.26 -1.90
N ARG A 76 11.57 -16.32 -1.34
CA ARG A 76 11.87 -17.72 -1.68
C ARG A 76 10.57 -18.43 -1.99
N ALA A 77 10.29 -18.63 -3.27
CA ALA A 77 9.16 -19.43 -3.72
C ALA A 77 9.61 -20.87 -3.94
N GLN A 78 9.05 -21.81 -3.18
CA GLN A 78 9.24 -23.25 -3.40
C GLN A 78 7.87 -23.91 -3.54
N ALA A 79 7.48 -24.21 -4.78
CA ALA A 79 6.28 -24.97 -5.09
C ALA A 79 6.66 -26.40 -5.47
N THR A 80 6.34 -27.36 -4.60
CA THR A 80 6.54 -28.78 -4.88
C THR A 80 5.20 -29.38 -5.27
N GLN A 81 5.04 -29.76 -6.55
CA GLN A 81 3.85 -30.44 -7.04
C GLN A 81 4.19 -31.92 -7.25
N SER A 82 3.69 -32.80 -6.39
CA SER A 82 3.76 -34.25 -6.57
C SER A 82 2.43 -34.76 -7.11
N THR A 83 2.44 -35.30 -8.33
CA THR A 83 1.29 -35.97 -8.95
C THR A 83 1.58 -37.46 -9.03
N ALA A 84 0.83 -38.26 -8.27
CA ALA A 84 0.82 -39.72 -8.39
C ALA A 84 -0.41 -40.12 -9.19
N THR A 85 -0.22 -40.47 -10.46
CA THR A 85 -1.28 -41.00 -11.33
C THR A 85 -1.27 -42.52 -11.23
N GLN A 86 -2.22 -43.10 -10.49
CA GLN A 86 -2.54 -44.53 -10.58
C GLN A 86 -3.68 -44.70 -11.58
N ALA A 87 -3.33 -44.93 -12.84
CA ALA A 87 -4.28 -45.36 -13.85
C ALA A 87 -4.24 -46.90 -13.92
N GLY A 88 -4.99 -47.56 -13.04
CA GLY A 88 -5.32 -48.97 -13.20
C GLY A 88 -6.59 -49.08 -14.02
N GLN A 89 -6.49 -49.42 -15.31
CA GLN A 89 -7.64 -49.90 -16.06
C GLN A 89 -7.60 -51.44 -16.08
N ASP A 90 -8.37 -52.06 -15.20
CA ASP A 90 -8.70 -53.49 -15.29
C ASP A 90 -9.73 -53.70 -16.41
N ALA A 91 -9.30 -53.55 -17.65
CA ALA A 91 -10.09 -53.92 -18.82
C ALA A 91 -9.92 -55.42 -19.10
N ALA A 92 -10.60 -56.26 -18.32
CA ALA A 92 -10.77 -57.67 -18.65
C ALA A 92 -11.74 -57.80 -19.85
N LEU A 93 -11.26 -57.50 -21.06
CA LEU A 93 -11.96 -57.86 -22.29
C LEU A 93 -11.81 -59.37 -22.48
N GLN A 94 -12.76 -60.15 -21.95
CA GLN A 94 -13.00 -61.52 -22.40
C GLN A 94 -13.51 -61.48 -23.85
N LEU A 95 -12.59 -61.35 -24.79
CA LEU A 95 -12.87 -61.64 -26.18
C LEU A 95 -12.87 -63.17 -26.31
N GLY A 96 -14.07 -63.76 -26.30
CA GLY A 96 -14.24 -65.16 -26.70
C GLY A 96 -13.61 -65.40 -28.08
N PRO A 97 -13.24 -66.65 -28.41
CA PRO A 97 -12.43 -66.95 -29.59
C PRO A 97 -13.21 -66.60 -30.86
N ILE A 98 -13.00 -65.38 -31.37
CA ILE A 98 -13.39 -65.04 -32.73
C ILE A 98 -12.37 -65.72 -33.62
N SER A 99 -12.75 -66.87 -34.18
CA SER A 99 -11.95 -67.60 -35.15
C SER A 99 -11.75 -66.70 -36.39
N LEU A 100 -10.59 -66.04 -36.47
CA LEU A 100 -10.13 -65.30 -37.65
C LEU A 100 -9.76 -66.24 -38.83
N ALA A 101 -10.11 -67.52 -38.75
CA ALA A 101 -9.75 -68.53 -39.75
C ALA A 101 -10.50 -68.38 -41.08
N ASP A 102 -11.61 -67.63 -41.14
CA ASP A 102 -12.43 -67.52 -42.35
C ASP A 102 -12.21 -66.23 -43.16
N ILE A 103 -11.33 -65.30 -42.74
CA ILE A 103 -11.24 -63.99 -43.42
C ILE A 103 -9.86 -63.71 -44.05
N VAL A 104 -8.74 -64.26 -43.58
CA VAL A 104 -7.42 -64.05 -44.24
C VAL A 104 -6.44 -65.20 -43.93
N PRO A 105 -5.91 -65.97 -44.90
CA PRO A 105 -4.98 -67.07 -44.62
C PRO A 105 -3.52 -66.65 -44.40
N VAL A 106 -3.22 -65.36 -44.18
CA VAL A 106 -1.83 -64.84 -44.15
C VAL A 106 -1.63 -63.77 -43.07
N ILE A 107 -1.87 -64.10 -41.80
CA ILE A 107 -1.28 -63.33 -40.69
C ILE A 107 -0.87 -64.32 -39.58
N PRO A 108 0.41 -64.43 -39.21
CA PRO A 108 0.82 -65.29 -38.09
C PRO A 108 0.25 -64.75 -36.77
N PRO A 109 -0.11 -65.62 -35.81
CA PRO A 109 -0.67 -65.19 -34.53
C PRO A 109 0.41 -64.49 -33.71
N ILE A 110 0.36 -63.17 -33.62
CA ILE A 110 1.18 -62.40 -32.68
C ILE A 110 0.47 -62.46 -31.33
N SER A 111 0.93 -63.33 -30.43
CA SER A 111 0.56 -63.29 -29.01
C SER A 111 1.39 -62.23 -28.30
N ALA A 112 0.85 -61.04 -28.12
CA ALA A 112 1.44 -60.00 -27.28
C ALA A 112 0.79 -60.05 -25.88
N SER A 113 1.45 -60.71 -24.93
CA SER A 113 1.12 -60.59 -23.51
C SER A 113 1.99 -59.49 -22.90
N GLY A 114 1.43 -58.30 -22.75
CA GLY A 114 2.07 -57.18 -22.04
C GLY A 114 1.19 -56.76 -20.87
N SER A 115 1.67 -56.97 -19.63
CA SER A 115 1.07 -56.38 -18.43
C SER A 115 1.79 -55.06 -18.14
N ASP A 116 1.28 -53.94 -18.64
CA ASP A 116 1.84 -52.62 -18.34
C ASP A 116 1.21 -52.04 -17.07
N SER A 117 1.86 -52.25 -15.93
CA SER A 117 1.56 -51.51 -14.70
C SER A 117 2.36 -50.21 -14.67
N ASN A 118 1.92 -49.20 -15.43
CA ASN A 118 2.58 -47.89 -15.45
C ASN A 118 2.17 -47.05 -14.22
N ALA A 119 2.93 -47.18 -13.13
CA ALA A 119 2.86 -46.25 -12.01
C ALA A 119 3.65 -44.97 -12.34
N ALA A 120 3.01 -44.00 -12.99
CA ALA A 120 3.62 -42.71 -13.30
C ALA A 120 3.66 -41.83 -12.03
N ARG A 121 4.86 -41.70 -11.44
CA ARG A 121 5.14 -40.72 -10.38
C ARG A 121 5.79 -39.50 -11.01
N GLY A 122 5.04 -38.42 -11.18
CA GLY A 122 5.56 -37.12 -11.62
C GLY A 122 5.78 -36.20 -10.43
N SER A 123 7.04 -35.83 -10.14
CA SER A 123 7.34 -34.75 -9.20
C SER A 123 7.86 -33.55 -9.98
N THR A 124 7.15 -32.43 -9.93
CA THR A 124 7.61 -31.16 -10.49
C THR A 124 7.89 -30.21 -9.33
N THR A 125 9.17 -29.88 -9.13
CA THR A 125 9.59 -28.84 -8.18
C THR A 125 9.84 -27.56 -8.97
N ARG A 126 9.09 -26.50 -8.67
CA ARG A 126 9.31 -25.14 -9.19
C ARG A 126 9.85 -24.29 -8.05
N GLY A 127 11.13 -23.93 -8.14
CA GLY A 127 11.80 -23.06 -7.17
C GLY A 127 12.22 -21.73 -7.80
N GLY A 128 12.17 -20.65 -7.02
CA GLY A 128 12.67 -19.33 -7.39
C GLY A 128 13.10 -18.54 -6.15
N SER A 129 14.24 -17.86 -6.24
CA SER A 129 14.70 -16.92 -5.20
C SER A 129 14.86 -15.54 -5.81
N LEU A 130 14.34 -14.51 -5.14
CA LEU A 130 14.47 -13.12 -5.55
C LEU A 130 15.09 -12.32 -4.39
N ASN A 131 16.26 -11.75 -4.64
CA ASN A 131 16.91 -10.80 -3.75
C ASN A 131 17.09 -9.48 -4.49
N ALA A 132 16.39 -8.44 -4.05
CA ALA A 132 16.47 -7.11 -4.68
C ALA A 132 16.29 -6.00 -3.64
N ARG A 133 16.77 -4.81 -3.97
CA ARG A 133 16.55 -3.60 -3.18
C ARG A 133 15.96 -2.54 -4.10
N MET A 134 14.83 -1.98 -3.71
CA MET A 134 14.15 -0.94 -4.48
C MET A 134 13.51 0.10 -3.59
N THR A 135 13.27 1.29 -4.14
CA THR A 135 12.57 2.36 -3.43
C THR A 135 11.10 2.37 -3.82
N ALA A 136 10.23 2.49 -2.84
CA ALA A 136 8.79 2.68 -2.99
C ALA A 136 8.38 4.01 -2.35
N GLN A 137 7.23 4.51 -2.76
CA GLN A 137 6.62 5.72 -2.22
C GLN A 137 5.38 5.37 -1.40
N VAL A 138 5.15 6.12 -0.33
CA VAL A 138 3.88 6.08 0.40
C VAL A 138 2.81 6.78 -0.43
N VAL A 139 1.83 6.01 -0.91
CA VAL A 139 0.71 6.51 -1.72
C VAL A 139 -0.43 7.03 -0.84
N ASP A 140 -0.67 6.36 0.28
CA ASP A 140 -1.75 6.73 1.20
C ASP A 140 -1.42 6.37 2.66
N VAL A 141 -2.06 7.04 3.61
CA VAL A 141 -2.01 6.72 5.04
C VAL A 141 -3.40 6.26 5.47
N LEU A 142 -3.50 4.98 5.82
CA LEU A 142 -4.74 4.36 6.23
C LEU A 142 -5.24 4.95 7.56
N PRO A 143 -6.54 4.83 7.89
CA PRO A 143 -7.12 5.41 9.11
C PRO A 143 -6.50 4.91 10.43
N ASN A 144 -5.83 3.76 10.40
CA ASN A 144 -5.10 3.18 11.53
C ASN A 144 -3.65 3.68 11.64
N GLY A 145 -3.19 4.56 10.74
CA GLY A 145 -1.82 5.07 10.67
C GLY A 145 -0.84 4.19 9.90
N ASN A 146 -1.31 3.11 9.27
CA ASN A 146 -0.46 2.30 8.38
C ASN A 146 -0.27 3.00 7.04
N LEU A 147 0.84 2.69 6.37
CA LEU A 147 1.23 3.30 5.11
C LEU A 147 0.94 2.31 3.98
N LEU A 148 0.15 2.73 3.00
CA LEU A 148 0.05 2.04 1.72
C LEU A 148 1.24 2.46 0.87
N ILE A 149 2.08 1.51 0.49
CA ILE A 149 3.28 1.76 -0.32
C ILE A 149 3.15 1.14 -1.69
N GLU A 150 3.69 1.84 -2.69
CA GLU A 150 3.80 1.37 -4.05
C GLU A 150 5.15 1.77 -4.65
N GLY A 151 5.81 0.85 -5.33
CA GLY A 151 7.09 1.08 -5.98
C GLY A 151 7.17 0.32 -7.29
N ARG A 152 7.70 0.99 -8.31
CA ARG A 152 8.03 0.38 -9.60
C ARG A 152 9.48 0.69 -9.95
N GLN A 153 10.26 -0.33 -10.24
CA GLN A 153 11.62 -0.19 -10.72
C GLN A 153 11.80 -0.98 -12.02
N THR A 154 12.29 -0.29 -13.05
CA THR A 154 12.70 -0.91 -14.31
C THR A 154 14.23 -0.97 -14.32
N ILE A 155 14.78 -2.15 -14.61
CA ILE A 155 16.20 -2.43 -14.72
C ILE A 155 16.43 -2.99 -16.11
N ILE A 156 17.36 -2.40 -16.87
CA ILE A 156 17.74 -2.90 -18.20
C ILE A 156 19.13 -3.52 -18.06
N VAL A 157 19.25 -4.81 -18.39
CA VAL A 157 20.51 -5.55 -18.34
C VAL A 157 20.67 -6.29 -19.66
N ASN A 158 21.76 -6.05 -20.40
CA ASN A 158 22.02 -6.70 -21.69
C ASN A 158 20.82 -6.61 -22.66
N GLU A 159 20.30 -5.41 -22.87
CA GLU A 159 19.12 -5.14 -23.70
C GLU A 159 17.80 -5.82 -23.24
N GLU A 160 17.80 -6.53 -22.11
CA GLU A 160 16.59 -7.12 -21.52
C GLU A 160 16.01 -6.17 -20.47
N GLU A 161 14.72 -5.84 -20.63
CA GLU A 161 13.97 -5.05 -19.65
C GLU A 161 13.39 -5.96 -18.56
N GLN A 162 13.73 -5.66 -17.32
CA GLN A 162 13.20 -6.29 -16.11
C GLN A 162 12.42 -5.26 -15.31
N ILE A 163 11.19 -5.58 -14.95
CA ILE A 163 10.28 -4.71 -14.20
C ILE A 163 9.96 -5.39 -12.87
N ILE A 164 10.22 -4.68 -11.79
CA ILE A 164 9.83 -5.05 -10.43
C ILE A 164 8.75 -4.08 -9.98
N VAL A 165 7.60 -4.62 -9.58
CA VAL A 165 6.51 -3.85 -8.98
C VAL A 165 6.22 -4.41 -7.61
N VAL A 166 6.19 -3.53 -6.61
CA VAL A 166 5.86 -3.87 -5.23
C VAL A 166 4.74 -2.98 -4.75
N SER A 167 3.72 -3.59 -4.16
CA SER A 167 2.67 -2.89 -3.42
C SER A 167 2.34 -3.62 -2.13
N GLY A 168 1.86 -2.88 -1.14
CA GLY A 168 1.41 -3.46 0.13
C GLY A 168 1.27 -2.44 1.24
N ILE A 169 0.96 -2.92 2.44
CA ILE A 169 0.71 -2.07 3.60
C ILE A 169 1.83 -2.28 4.63
N VAL A 170 2.41 -1.19 5.10
CA VAL A 170 3.50 -1.20 6.09
C VAL A 170 3.12 -0.41 7.32
N ARG A 171 3.51 -0.92 8.48
CA ARG A 171 3.31 -0.21 9.74
C ARG A 171 4.53 0.69 10.02
N PRO A 172 4.37 1.94 10.47
CA PRO A 172 5.51 2.84 10.72
C PRO A 172 6.56 2.32 11.72
N GLN A 173 6.17 1.39 12.61
CA GLN A 173 7.10 0.72 13.52
C GLN A 173 7.99 -0.34 12.87
N ASP A 174 7.56 -0.93 11.76
CA ASP A 174 8.33 -1.96 11.03
C ASP A 174 9.37 -1.32 10.10
N ILE A 175 9.28 0.00 9.90
CA ILE A 175 10.28 0.81 9.18
C ILE A 175 11.44 1.11 10.12
N ALA A 176 12.63 0.76 9.69
CA ALA A 176 13.86 1.06 10.39
C ALA A 176 14.22 2.56 10.35
N PRO A 177 15.09 3.05 11.25
CA PRO A 177 15.52 4.45 11.30
C PRO A 177 16.14 4.98 9.99
N ASP A 178 16.64 4.09 9.14
CA ASP A 178 17.21 4.39 7.83
C ASP A 178 16.19 4.35 6.68
N ASN A 179 14.89 4.36 6.99
CA ASN A 179 13.79 4.20 6.03
C ASN A 179 13.82 2.89 5.25
N THR A 180 14.33 1.81 5.85
CA THR A 180 14.29 0.48 5.23
C THR A 180 13.19 -0.41 5.81
N VAL A 181 12.63 -1.28 4.97
CA VAL A 181 11.68 -2.32 5.36
C VAL A 181 11.97 -3.61 4.60
N LEU A 182 11.88 -4.75 5.28
CA LEU A 182 11.97 -6.06 4.64
C LEU A 182 10.62 -6.44 4.02
N SER A 183 10.63 -7.13 2.86
CA SER A 183 9.40 -7.58 2.19
C SER A 183 8.51 -8.45 3.09
N THR A 184 9.11 -9.19 4.02
CA THR A 184 8.43 -10.02 5.02
C THR A 184 7.61 -9.25 6.05
N PHE A 185 7.90 -7.96 6.26
CA PHE A 185 7.15 -7.09 7.16
C PHE A 185 6.06 -6.28 6.45
N ILE A 186 5.87 -6.48 5.15
CA ILE A 186 4.83 -5.83 4.36
C ILE A 186 3.59 -6.73 4.38
N ALA A 187 2.46 -6.19 4.83
CA ALA A 187 1.17 -6.88 4.78
C ALA A 187 0.58 -6.80 3.36
N ASP A 188 -0.06 -7.91 2.93
CA ASP A 188 -0.61 -8.07 1.57
C ASP A 188 0.37 -7.68 0.45
N ALA A 189 1.65 -8.02 0.66
CA ALA A 189 2.72 -7.69 -0.27
C ALA A 189 2.51 -8.38 -1.62
N THR A 190 2.30 -7.58 -2.65
CA THR A 190 2.27 -8.07 -4.04
C THR A 190 3.59 -7.69 -4.69
N ILE A 191 4.40 -8.69 -5.01
CA ILE A 191 5.71 -8.51 -5.63
C ILE A 191 5.67 -9.18 -7.00
N THR A 192 5.62 -8.35 -8.06
CA THR A 192 5.66 -8.83 -9.44
C THR A 192 7.06 -8.65 -10.00
N TYR A 193 7.66 -9.74 -10.45
CA TYR A 193 8.88 -9.74 -11.24
C TYR A 193 8.55 -10.18 -12.67
N SER A 194 8.71 -9.28 -13.63
CA SER A 194 8.48 -9.57 -15.05
C SER A 194 9.74 -9.22 -15.84
N GLY A 195 10.20 -10.14 -16.68
CA GLY A 195 11.31 -9.93 -17.61
C GLY A 195 10.98 -10.49 -18.98
N THR A 196 11.26 -9.73 -20.03
CA THR A 196 11.07 -10.18 -21.42
C THR A 196 12.37 -10.84 -21.87
N GLY A 197 12.47 -12.17 -21.78
CA GLY A 197 13.67 -12.93 -22.16
C GLY A 197 13.36 -14.17 -23.01
N PRO A 198 14.24 -14.56 -23.95
CA PRO A 198 14.01 -15.65 -24.92
C PRO A 198 13.93 -17.06 -24.29
N ILE A 199 14.20 -17.20 -22.99
CA ILE A 199 14.22 -18.49 -22.28
C ILE A 199 12.80 -18.93 -21.86
N ALA A 200 11.86 -18.01 -21.66
CA ALA A 200 10.49 -18.32 -21.27
C ALA A 200 9.71 -19.08 -22.38
N GLU A 201 10.09 -18.91 -23.65
CA GLU A 201 9.39 -19.52 -24.79
C GLU A 201 9.74 -20.99 -25.02
N LYS A 202 10.86 -21.50 -24.48
CA LYS A 202 11.28 -22.90 -24.66
C LYS A 202 10.55 -23.91 -23.77
N GLN A 203 9.72 -23.45 -22.82
CA GLN A 203 9.05 -24.33 -21.85
C GLN A 203 7.62 -24.74 -22.25
N LYS A 204 7.14 -24.39 -23.45
CA LYS A 204 5.85 -24.91 -23.93
C LYS A 204 6.07 -26.32 -24.51
N PRO A 205 5.49 -27.38 -23.93
CA PRO A 205 5.60 -28.71 -24.52
C PRO A 205 5.06 -28.65 -25.95
N GLY A 206 5.86 -29.14 -26.90
CA GLY A 206 5.51 -29.14 -28.30
C GLY A 206 4.20 -29.90 -28.54
N LEU A 207 3.53 -29.57 -29.63
CA LEU A 207 2.27 -30.22 -30.05
C LEU A 207 2.42 -31.75 -30.10
N LEU A 208 3.59 -32.26 -30.48
CA LEU A 208 3.88 -33.70 -30.55
C LEU A 208 3.79 -34.38 -29.17
N THR A 209 4.38 -33.78 -28.13
CA THR A 209 4.29 -34.28 -26.74
C THR A 209 2.86 -34.27 -26.21
N ARG A 210 2.04 -33.30 -26.59
CA ARG A 210 0.61 -33.25 -26.20
C ARG A 210 -0.22 -34.32 -26.89
N LEU A 211 0.10 -34.63 -28.14
CA LEU A 211 -0.61 -35.62 -28.94
C LEU A 211 -0.25 -37.04 -28.50
N LEU A 212 1.04 -37.28 -28.18
CA LEU A 212 1.50 -38.55 -27.64
C LEU A 212 0.90 -38.86 -26.25
N ASN A 213 0.80 -37.84 -25.38
CA ASN A 213 0.18 -37.99 -24.06
C ASN A 213 -1.35 -38.08 -24.07
N TRP A 214 -1.99 -37.88 -25.23
CA TRP A 214 -3.43 -38.09 -25.42
C TRP A 214 -3.75 -39.46 -26.02
N LEU A 215 -2.81 -40.03 -26.80
CA LEU A 215 -2.99 -41.27 -27.53
C LEU A 215 -2.57 -42.53 -26.74
N PHE A 216 -1.80 -42.37 -25.67
CA PHE A 216 -1.35 -43.45 -24.77
C PHE A 216 -1.80 -43.18 -23.33
#